data_AF-A0A927X3K1-F1
#
_entry.id   AF-A0A927X3K1-F1
#
_cell.length_a   1.000
_cell.length_b   1.000
_cell.length_c   1.000
_cell.angle_alpha   90.00
_cell.angle_beta   90.00
_cell.angle_gamma   90.00
#
_symmetry.space_group_name_H-M   'P 1'
#
loop_
_entity.id
_entity.type
_entity.pdbx_description
1 polymer ?
#
loop_
_entity_poly.entity_id
_entity_poly.type
_entity_poly.pdbx_seq_one_letter_code
_entity_poly.pdbx_strand_id
1 'polypeptide(L)'
;MFDAVKERDNIVSFIKDYYARNHLKGAVLGISGGKDSGVVAGLLCEAIGPENVVGITMPCHSKSRDAADAQLVAEKFGFEMLNIDLTSTFDSFVGEIDKLGTFSAEEKKNADINLKPRLRMATCYYMAALLSATKGGTYLVPGTSNLAELFLGYFTKFGDSAHDFEIISHLTVEEVIKVGEVVGVPPKVLYRTPDDGLSGKSDEEKMGVTYADTARIIRGLPGVSEEDYNKIMKLHRGSRHKFAMPHPQRITVETYPQENNEPQWLFALEPENPLEGEGEFDWRFHKDGRHWSKAYTRERFAEKYSLEKIIMLLNSGITVQKYYTADYQTYPDITLFVKENCEYDEPLALDEVEEMFG
;
A
#
# COMPACT_ATOMS: atom_id res chain seq x y z
N MET A 1 -23.52 -9.83 -4.99
CA MET A 1 -23.49 -8.52 -5.68
C MET A 1 -22.79 -7.54 -4.76
N PHE A 2 -21.91 -6.69 -5.28
CA PHE A 2 -21.19 -5.68 -4.48
C PHE A 2 -22.19 -4.67 -3.88
N ASP A 3 -22.10 -4.42 -2.58
CA ASP A 3 -22.94 -3.45 -1.86
C ASP A 3 -22.11 -2.22 -1.52
N ALA A 4 -22.26 -1.16 -2.31
CA ALA A 4 -21.47 0.06 -2.19
C ALA A 4 -21.77 0.86 -0.92
N VAL A 5 -22.99 0.77 -0.38
CA VAL A 5 -23.38 1.46 0.85
C VAL A 5 -22.64 0.83 2.02
N LYS A 6 -22.73 -0.50 2.12
CA LYS A 6 -22.02 -1.28 3.14
C LYS A 6 -20.50 -1.11 3.02
N GLU A 7 -19.97 -1.12 1.80
CA GLU A 7 -18.52 -0.98 1.60
C GLU A 7 -18.01 0.40 1.99
N ARG A 8 -18.75 1.46 1.63
CA ARG A 8 -18.48 2.82 2.10
C ARG A 8 -18.49 2.90 3.63
N ASP A 9 -19.46 2.27 4.30
CA ASP A 9 -19.51 2.23 5.77
C ASP A 9 -18.30 1.50 6.38
N ASN A 10 -17.89 0.37 5.79
CA ASN A 10 -16.69 -0.37 6.21
C ASN A 10 -15.43 0.50 6.10
N ILE A 11 -15.24 1.18 4.97
CA ILE A 11 -14.07 2.03 4.73
C ILE A 11 -14.06 3.23 5.69
N VAL A 12 -15.19 3.89 5.89
CA VAL A 12 -15.31 5.00 6.85
C VAL A 12 -14.99 4.54 8.27
N SER A 13 -15.48 3.35 8.68
CA SER A 13 -15.13 2.77 9.99
C SER A 13 -13.64 2.48 10.09
N PHE A 14 -13.05 1.86 9.06
CA PHE A 14 -11.62 1.58 9.01
C PHE A 14 -10.78 2.86 9.19
N ILE A 15 -11.10 3.93 8.46
CA ILE A 15 -10.39 5.21 8.58
C ILE A 15 -10.53 5.77 10.01
N LYS A 16 -11.75 5.80 10.56
CA LYS A 16 -11.99 6.27 11.94
C LYS A 16 -11.16 5.50 12.96
N ASP A 17 -11.19 4.17 12.88
CA ASP A 17 -10.47 3.31 13.80
C ASP A 17 -8.95 3.44 13.63
N TYR A 18 -8.47 3.59 12.39
CA TYR A 18 -7.05 3.79 12.09
C TYR A 18 -6.55 5.12 12.66
N TYR A 19 -7.32 6.20 12.49
CA TYR A 19 -6.97 7.52 13.04
C TYR A 19 -7.02 7.55 14.57
N ALA A 20 -8.05 6.95 15.17
CA ALA A 20 -8.20 6.89 16.62
C ALA A 20 -7.06 6.08 17.27
N ARG A 21 -6.76 4.87 16.74
CA ARG A 21 -5.74 3.98 17.30
C ARG A 21 -4.33 4.53 17.20
N ASN A 22 -4.04 5.32 16.16
CA ASN A 22 -2.70 5.89 15.93
C ASN A 22 -2.59 7.36 16.37
N HIS A 23 -3.61 7.91 17.04
CA HIS A 23 -3.67 9.30 17.50
C HIS A 23 -3.39 10.33 16.38
N LEU A 24 -3.94 10.06 15.20
CA LEU A 24 -3.77 10.89 14.00
C LEU A 24 -4.78 12.02 13.97
N LYS A 25 -4.41 13.13 13.34
CA LYS A 25 -5.26 14.32 13.27
C LYS A 25 -5.87 14.53 11.89
N GLY A 26 -5.10 14.42 10.82
CA GLY A 26 -5.58 14.83 9.50
C GLY A 26 -4.90 14.16 8.32
N ALA A 27 -5.37 14.52 7.13
CA ALA A 27 -4.90 13.98 5.87
C ALA A 27 -4.45 15.10 4.91
N VAL A 28 -3.38 14.86 4.16
CA VAL A 28 -2.93 15.69 3.04
C VAL A 28 -2.98 14.86 1.77
N LEU A 29 -3.84 15.25 0.83
CA LEU A 29 -4.08 14.48 -0.39
C LEU A 29 -3.87 15.32 -1.65
N GLY A 30 -3.14 14.77 -2.63
CA GLY A 30 -3.08 15.34 -3.96
C GLY A 30 -4.39 15.10 -4.72
N ILE A 31 -5.07 16.17 -5.15
CA ILE A 31 -6.33 16.06 -5.89
C ILE A 31 -6.05 16.30 -7.38
N SER A 32 -6.14 15.22 -8.16
CA SER A 32 -5.87 15.24 -9.60
C SER A 32 -7.08 15.68 -10.45
N GLY A 33 -8.27 15.82 -9.84
CA GLY A 33 -9.52 15.99 -10.57
C GLY A 33 -10.01 14.69 -11.23
N GLY A 34 -9.53 13.54 -10.76
CA GLY A 34 -9.95 12.21 -11.18
C GLY A 34 -10.80 11.50 -10.13
N LYS A 35 -11.40 10.37 -10.53
CA LYS A 35 -12.31 9.56 -9.70
C LYS A 35 -11.67 9.08 -8.39
N ASP A 36 -10.46 8.53 -8.44
CA ASP A 36 -9.86 7.82 -7.30
C ASP A 36 -9.55 8.78 -6.14
N SER A 37 -8.89 9.92 -6.44
CA SER A 37 -8.64 10.97 -5.45
C SER A 37 -9.93 11.66 -4.98
N GLY A 38 -10.94 11.80 -5.83
CA GLY A 38 -12.25 12.34 -5.46
C GLY A 38 -13.01 11.47 -4.46
N VAL A 39 -13.00 10.15 -4.67
CA VAL A 39 -13.63 9.17 -3.76
C VAL A 39 -12.88 9.14 -2.43
N VAL A 40 -11.55 9.08 -2.46
CA VAL A 40 -10.73 9.08 -1.24
C VAL A 40 -10.95 10.37 -0.42
N ALA A 41 -11.02 11.54 -1.07
CA ALA A 41 -11.29 12.80 -0.39
C ALA A 41 -12.66 12.80 0.33
N GLY A 42 -13.72 12.31 -0.34
CA GLY A 42 -15.05 12.21 0.25
C GLY A 42 -15.10 11.25 1.44
N LEU A 43 -14.49 10.05 1.31
CA LEU A 43 -14.39 9.06 2.39
C LEU A 43 -13.63 9.60 3.61
N LEU A 44 -12.54 10.36 3.39
CA LEU A 44 -11.81 11.03 4.46
C LEU A 44 -12.69 12.09 5.14
N CYS A 45 -13.41 12.92 4.39
CA CYS A 45 -14.28 13.94 4.98
C CYS A 45 -15.41 13.32 5.82
N GLU A 46 -16.01 12.21 5.37
CA GLU A 46 -17.00 11.46 6.17
C GLU A 46 -16.41 10.83 7.44
N ALA A 47 -15.14 10.42 7.38
CA ALA A 47 -14.48 9.72 8.46
C ALA A 47 -13.93 10.65 9.54
N ILE A 48 -13.18 11.68 9.15
CA ILE A 48 -12.38 12.52 10.05
C ILE A 48 -12.80 13.99 10.05
N GLY A 49 -13.84 14.36 9.30
CA GLY A 49 -14.31 15.74 9.17
C GLY A 49 -13.51 16.52 8.11
N PRO A 50 -14.18 17.38 7.31
CA PRO A 50 -13.53 18.12 6.23
C PRO A 50 -12.48 19.12 6.72
N GLU A 51 -12.58 19.60 7.96
CA GLU A 51 -11.60 20.49 8.60
C GLU A 51 -10.23 19.82 8.83
N ASN A 52 -10.19 18.48 8.82
CA ASN A 52 -8.99 17.69 8.99
C ASN A 52 -8.43 17.16 7.65
N VAL A 53 -9.04 17.55 6.53
CA VAL A 53 -8.60 17.18 5.18
C VAL A 53 -8.04 18.41 4.47
N VAL A 54 -6.83 18.28 3.92
CA VAL A 54 -6.22 19.30 3.05
C VAL A 54 -5.94 18.69 1.69
N GLY A 55 -6.61 19.22 0.67
CA GLY A 55 -6.34 18.89 -0.73
C GLY A 55 -5.28 19.79 -1.34
N ILE A 56 -4.49 19.26 -2.27
CA ILE A 56 -3.50 20.05 -3.01
C ILE A 56 -3.63 19.76 -4.50
N THR A 57 -3.84 20.81 -5.30
CA THR A 57 -3.62 20.76 -6.76
C THR A 57 -2.17 21.07 -7.07
N MET A 58 -1.54 20.21 -7.87
CA MET A 58 -0.12 20.28 -8.19
C MET A 58 0.12 20.20 -9.72
N PRO A 59 -0.25 21.26 -10.46
CA PRO A 59 -0.01 21.31 -11.90
C PRO A 59 1.50 21.32 -12.18
N CYS A 60 1.90 20.68 -13.28
CA CYS A 60 3.27 20.68 -13.79
C CYS A 60 3.23 20.45 -15.30
N HIS A 61 3.28 21.56 -16.05
CA HIS A 61 2.97 21.56 -17.50
C HIS A 61 1.63 20.83 -17.78
N SER A 62 0.62 21.08 -16.96
CA SER A 62 -0.67 20.37 -16.96
C SER A 62 -1.79 21.24 -17.55
N LYS A 63 -2.92 20.62 -17.90
CA LYS A 63 -4.09 21.33 -18.44
C LYS A 63 -4.82 22.06 -17.31
N SER A 64 -5.35 23.25 -17.57
CA SER A 64 -6.08 24.06 -16.58
C SER A 64 -7.37 23.39 -16.06
N ARG A 65 -7.93 22.45 -16.82
CA ARG A 65 -9.18 21.74 -16.47
C ARG A 65 -9.05 20.88 -15.21
N ASP A 66 -7.89 20.27 -14.97
CA ASP A 66 -7.69 19.35 -13.83
C ASP A 66 -7.87 20.08 -12.50
N ALA A 67 -7.39 21.32 -12.41
CA ALA A 67 -7.56 22.17 -11.23
C ALA A 67 -9.02 22.56 -10.99
N ALA A 68 -9.79 22.83 -12.06
CA ALA A 68 -11.21 23.14 -11.94
C ALA A 68 -12.02 21.92 -11.45
N ASP A 69 -11.72 20.73 -11.96
CA ASP A 69 -12.38 19.50 -11.54
C ASP A 69 -12.01 19.13 -10.09
N ALA A 70 -10.76 19.38 -9.67
CA ALA A 70 -10.33 19.24 -8.27
C ALA A 70 -11.06 20.22 -7.33
N GLN A 71 -11.22 21.48 -7.74
CA GLN A 71 -11.94 22.49 -6.96
C GLN A 71 -13.41 22.10 -6.71
N LEU A 72 -14.08 21.48 -7.70
CA LEU A 72 -15.44 20.97 -7.53
C LEU A 72 -15.53 19.91 -6.41
N VAL A 73 -14.50 19.07 -6.25
CA VAL A 73 -14.44 18.07 -5.17
C VAL A 73 -14.31 18.76 -3.82
N ALA A 74 -13.42 19.76 -3.70
CA ALA A 74 -13.26 20.53 -2.47
C ALA A 74 -14.55 21.25 -2.06
N GLU A 75 -15.22 21.91 -3.00
CA GLU A 75 -16.49 22.60 -2.74
C GLU A 75 -17.60 21.63 -2.33
N LYS A 76 -17.64 20.44 -2.95
CA LYS A 76 -18.63 19.41 -2.64
C LYS A 76 -18.50 18.91 -1.19
N PHE A 77 -17.28 18.70 -0.71
CA PHE A 77 -17.01 18.07 0.58
C PHE A 77 -16.60 19.06 1.68
N GLY A 78 -16.30 20.31 1.34
CA GLY A 78 -16.03 21.40 2.29
C GLY A 78 -14.62 21.43 2.88
N PHE A 79 -13.63 20.79 2.24
CA PHE A 79 -12.25 20.74 2.73
C PHE A 79 -11.37 21.85 2.14
N GLU A 80 -10.24 22.14 2.80
CA GLU A 80 -9.27 23.16 2.38
C GLU A 80 -8.53 22.71 1.10
N MET A 81 -8.56 23.51 0.04
CA MET A 81 -7.81 23.25 -1.20
C MET A 81 -6.69 24.26 -1.40
N LEU A 82 -5.47 23.76 -1.53
CA LEU A 82 -4.27 24.54 -1.84
C LEU A 82 -3.85 24.32 -3.29
N ASN A 83 -3.18 25.30 -3.90
CA ASN A 83 -2.59 25.16 -5.22
C ASN A 83 -1.08 25.45 -5.17
N ILE A 84 -0.28 24.47 -5.57
CA ILE A 84 1.17 24.55 -5.62
C ILE A 84 1.61 24.20 -7.04
N ASP A 85 1.94 25.21 -7.85
CA ASP A 85 2.46 24.99 -9.20
C ASP A 85 3.91 24.48 -9.15
N LEU A 86 4.13 23.27 -9.67
CA LEU A 86 5.43 22.61 -9.66
C LEU A 86 6.20 22.79 -10.98
N THR A 87 5.68 23.59 -11.92
CA THR A 87 6.27 23.79 -13.25
C THR A 87 7.71 24.32 -13.16
N SER A 88 7.95 25.40 -12.42
CA SER A 88 9.31 25.95 -12.26
C SER A 88 10.27 25.02 -11.54
N THR A 89 9.75 24.25 -10.56
CA THR A 89 10.55 23.26 -9.82
C THR A 89 10.97 22.12 -10.75
N PHE A 90 10.06 21.63 -11.57
CA PHE A 90 10.35 20.64 -12.60
C PHE A 90 11.38 21.16 -13.61
N ASP A 91 11.18 22.35 -14.16
CA ASP A 91 12.08 22.95 -15.15
C ASP A 91 13.48 23.17 -14.58
N SER A 92 13.58 23.60 -13.32
CA SER A 92 14.86 23.76 -12.64
C SER A 92 15.57 22.42 -12.46
N PHE A 93 14.85 21.37 -12.06
CA PHE A 93 15.42 20.03 -11.92
C PHE A 93 15.93 19.50 -13.26
N VAL A 94 15.10 19.57 -14.32
CA VAL A 94 15.49 19.13 -15.67
C VAL A 94 16.67 19.94 -16.18
N GLY A 95 16.72 21.24 -15.90
CA GLY A 95 17.84 22.11 -16.26
C GLY A 95 19.16 21.69 -15.60
N GLU A 96 19.16 21.17 -14.37
CA GLU A 96 20.36 20.60 -13.75
C GLU A 96 20.80 19.29 -14.43
N ILE A 97 19.85 18.44 -14.83
CA ILE A 97 20.16 17.20 -15.57
C ILE A 97 20.76 17.50 -16.94
N ASP A 98 20.23 18.51 -17.64
CA ASP A 98 20.71 18.91 -18.96
C ASP A 98 22.15 19.47 -18.94
N LYS A 99 22.68 19.87 -17.77
CA LYS A 99 24.10 20.22 -17.61
C LYS A 99 25.03 19.00 -17.63
N LEU A 100 24.51 17.80 -17.40
CA LEU A 100 25.28 16.56 -17.40
C LEU A 100 25.56 16.03 -18.81
N GLY A 101 24.79 16.47 -19.81
CA GLY A 101 24.95 16.07 -21.20
C GLY A 101 23.72 16.38 -22.05
N THR A 102 23.83 16.10 -23.35
CA THR A 102 22.72 16.26 -24.30
C THR A 102 21.87 14.99 -24.31
N PHE A 103 20.61 15.11 -23.92
CA PHE A 103 19.62 14.05 -23.99
C PHE A 103 18.47 14.47 -24.91
N SER A 104 18.04 13.59 -25.79
CA SER A 104 16.86 13.81 -26.63
C SER A 104 15.56 13.75 -25.80
N ALA A 105 14.49 14.33 -26.35
CA ALA A 105 13.18 14.28 -25.70
C ALA A 105 12.67 12.84 -25.50
N GLU A 106 12.96 11.91 -26.42
CA GLU A 106 12.52 10.52 -26.29
C GLU A 106 13.30 9.77 -25.21
N GLU A 107 14.60 10.05 -25.04
CA GLU A 107 15.41 9.49 -23.95
C GLU A 107 14.92 9.97 -22.57
N LYS A 108 14.53 11.24 -22.46
CA LYS A 108 14.05 11.82 -21.19
C LYS A 108 12.59 11.50 -20.87
N LYS A 109 11.77 11.17 -21.87
CA LYS A 109 10.31 11.01 -21.76
C LYS A 109 9.85 10.26 -20.52
N ASN A 110 10.34 9.04 -20.28
CA ASN A 110 9.92 8.26 -19.12
C ASN A 110 10.45 8.83 -17.80
N ALA A 111 11.65 9.43 -17.79
CA ALA A 111 12.20 10.08 -16.61
C ALA A 111 11.36 11.30 -16.22
N ASP A 112 11.02 12.14 -17.20
CA ASP A 112 10.21 13.36 -17.04
C ASP A 112 8.79 13.03 -16.58
N ILE A 113 8.16 12.01 -17.16
CA ILE A 113 6.83 11.53 -16.75
C ILE A 113 6.85 11.10 -15.28
N ASN A 114 7.87 10.35 -14.85
CA ASN A 114 7.99 9.86 -13.48
C ASN A 114 8.49 10.92 -12.47
N LEU A 115 9.16 11.98 -12.93
CA LEU A 115 9.60 13.07 -12.05
C LEU A 115 8.39 13.84 -11.47
N LYS A 116 7.36 14.09 -12.29
CA LYS A 116 6.15 14.83 -11.87
C LYS A 116 5.48 14.22 -10.62
N PRO A 117 5.07 12.94 -10.58
CA PRO A 117 4.47 12.34 -9.40
C PRO A 117 5.43 12.26 -8.20
N ARG A 118 6.76 12.21 -8.40
CA ARG A 118 7.73 12.29 -7.29
C ARG A 118 7.78 13.68 -6.66
N LEU A 119 7.72 14.73 -7.47
CA LEU A 119 7.62 16.10 -6.96
C LEU A 119 6.29 16.31 -6.21
N ARG A 120 5.19 15.71 -6.70
CA ARG A 120 3.89 15.73 -6.02
C ARG A 120 3.95 15.00 -4.67
N MET A 121 4.52 13.80 -4.64
CA MET A 121 4.76 13.05 -3.40
C MET A 121 5.56 13.88 -2.39
N ALA A 122 6.69 14.44 -2.81
CA ALA A 122 7.52 15.27 -1.94
C ALA A 122 6.75 16.47 -1.38
N THR A 123 5.91 17.09 -2.21
CA THR A 123 5.05 18.20 -1.80
C THR A 123 4.01 17.77 -0.76
N CYS A 124 3.30 16.65 -0.98
CA CYS A 124 2.32 16.12 -0.03
C CYS A 124 2.96 15.81 1.33
N TYR A 125 4.09 15.11 1.34
CA TYR A 125 4.79 14.78 2.59
C TYR A 125 5.37 16.00 3.29
N TYR A 126 5.92 16.96 2.55
CA TYR A 126 6.36 18.23 3.13
C TYR A 126 5.20 18.95 3.82
N MET A 127 4.05 19.03 3.14
CA MET A 127 2.86 19.67 3.69
C MET A 127 2.30 18.91 4.89
N ALA A 128 2.29 17.57 4.87
CA ALA A 128 1.88 16.75 6.00
C ALA A 128 2.77 17.01 7.24
N ALA A 129 4.09 17.03 7.07
CA ALA A 129 5.03 17.35 8.15
C ALA A 129 4.84 18.79 8.67
N LEU A 130 4.70 19.76 7.77
CA LEU A 130 4.50 21.17 8.13
C LEU A 130 3.18 21.39 8.89
N LEU A 131 2.09 20.79 8.43
CA LEU A 131 0.79 20.88 9.09
C LEU A 131 0.81 20.17 10.44
N SER A 132 1.54 19.06 10.55
CA SER A 132 1.72 18.37 11.83
C SER A 132 2.41 19.27 12.87
N ALA A 133 3.44 20.01 12.45
CA ALA A 133 4.16 20.95 13.31
C ALA A 133 3.34 22.21 13.65
N THR A 134 2.56 22.74 12.70
CA THR A 134 1.89 24.05 12.83
C THR A 134 0.47 23.97 13.36
N LYS A 135 -0.30 22.95 12.98
CA LYS A 135 -1.66 22.71 13.48
C LYS A 135 -1.67 21.78 14.71
N GLY A 136 -0.56 21.09 14.99
CA GLY A 136 -0.38 20.16 16.11
C GLY A 136 -1.18 18.87 15.94
N GLY A 137 -0.53 17.70 16.03
CA GLY A 137 -1.11 16.37 15.74
C GLY A 137 -0.68 15.85 14.36
N THR A 138 -0.67 14.53 14.17
CA THR A 138 -0.05 13.92 12.98
C THR A 138 -0.95 13.97 11.75
N TYR A 139 -0.46 14.51 10.65
CA TYR A 139 -1.08 14.46 9.33
C TYR A 139 -0.40 13.39 8.48
N LEU A 140 -1.20 12.59 7.76
CA LEU A 140 -0.73 11.53 6.87
C LEU A 140 -1.07 11.80 5.41
N VAL A 141 -0.36 11.13 4.51
CA VAL A 141 -0.63 11.13 3.06
C VAL A 141 -1.36 9.82 2.70
N PRO A 142 -2.64 9.86 2.30
CA PRO A 142 -3.39 8.67 1.91
C PRO A 142 -3.10 8.26 0.46
N GLY A 143 -3.12 6.95 0.22
CA GLY A 143 -3.02 6.34 -1.10
C GLY A 143 -4.35 6.38 -1.86
N THR A 144 -4.26 6.44 -3.18
CA THR A 144 -5.42 6.48 -4.09
C THR A 144 -5.37 5.39 -5.14
N SER A 145 -4.48 4.41 -5.02
CA SER A 145 -4.37 3.35 -6.03
C SER A 145 -5.54 2.39 -5.89
N ASN A 146 -6.22 2.10 -6.99
CA ASN A 146 -7.23 1.05 -7.03
C ASN A 146 -6.59 -0.33 -7.25
N LEU A 147 -7.40 -1.39 -7.12
CA LEU A 147 -6.94 -2.78 -7.17
C LEU A 147 -6.17 -3.12 -8.45
N ALA A 148 -6.61 -2.59 -9.59
CA ALA A 148 -5.99 -2.92 -10.85
C ALA A 148 -4.69 -2.14 -11.07
N GLU A 149 -4.61 -0.88 -10.67
CA GLU A 149 -3.36 -0.11 -10.67
C GLU A 149 -2.30 -0.76 -9.78
N LEU A 150 -2.70 -1.17 -8.58
CA LEU A 150 -1.81 -1.87 -7.66
C LEU A 150 -1.36 -3.20 -8.24
N PHE A 151 -2.25 -3.99 -8.83
CA PHE A 151 -1.88 -5.28 -9.41
C PHE A 151 -0.96 -5.14 -10.64
N LEU A 152 -1.25 -4.20 -11.54
CA LEU A 152 -0.44 -3.99 -12.75
C LEU A 152 0.87 -3.25 -12.44
N GLY A 153 0.97 -2.60 -11.28
CA GLY A 153 2.04 -1.67 -10.97
C GLY A 153 2.00 -0.42 -11.83
N TYR A 154 0.78 0.01 -12.18
CA TYR A 154 0.51 1.19 -12.99
C TYR A 154 0.53 2.46 -12.13
N PHE A 155 1.71 2.73 -11.57
CA PHE A 155 2.01 3.89 -10.75
C PHE A 155 3.52 4.19 -10.82
N THR A 156 3.91 5.38 -10.38
CA THR A 156 5.33 5.72 -10.25
C THR A 156 5.86 5.25 -8.91
N LYS A 157 6.88 4.39 -8.92
CA LYS A 157 7.56 3.97 -7.69
C LYS A 157 8.15 5.20 -6.99
N PHE A 158 7.81 5.36 -5.72
CA PHE A 158 8.15 6.52 -4.88
C PHE A 158 7.59 7.86 -5.42
N GLY A 159 6.55 7.79 -6.24
CA GLY A 159 5.72 8.93 -6.61
C GLY A 159 4.37 8.82 -5.93
N ASP A 160 3.31 8.69 -6.72
CA ASP A 160 1.93 8.49 -6.28
C ASP A 160 1.73 7.24 -5.39
N SER A 161 2.61 6.25 -5.55
CA SER A 161 2.58 5.01 -4.75
C SER A 161 3.22 5.12 -3.37
N ALA A 162 3.79 6.28 -3.01
CA ALA A 162 4.34 6.48 -1.68
C ALA A 162 3.33 7.28 -0.85
N HIS A 163 2.73 6.57 0.08
CA HIS A 163 1.68 7.03 0.98
C HIS A 163 1.74 6.20 2.27
N ASP A 164 1.06 6.66 3.30
CA ASP A 164 1.14 6.06 4.64
C ASP A 164 0.13 4.91 4.83
N PHE A 165 -1.01 4.96 4.11
CA PHE A 165 -2.05 3.94 4.14
C PHE A 165 -2.93 3.98 2.88
N GLU A 166 -3.51 2.85 2.52
CA GLU A 166 -4.42 2.70 1.37
C GLU A 166 -5.88 2.66 1.81
N ILE A 167 -6.77 3.27 1.03
CA ILE A 167 -8.21 3.35 1.34
C ILE A 167 -9.04 2.53 0.36
N ILE A 168 -8.64 2.46 -0.91
CA ILE A 168 -9.44 1.86 -2.00
C ILE A 168 -8.69 0.78 -2.79
N SER A 169 -7.53 0.32 -2.31
CA SER A 169 -6.66 -0.61 -3.04
C SER A 169 -7.24 -2.02 -3.20
N HIS A 170 -8.30 -2.37 -2.47
CA HIS A 170 -9.05 -3.62 -2.63
C HIS A 170 -10.26 -3.51 -3.56
N LEU A 171 -10.56 -2.30 -4.08
CA LEU A 171 -11.70 -2.04 -4.95
C LEU A 171 -11.28 -2.03 -6.42
N THR A 172 -12.07 -2.70 -7.24
CA THR A 172 -12.01 -2.56 -8.71
C THR A 172 -12.46 -1.16 -9.14
N VAL A 173 -12.12 -0.74 -10.36
CA VAL A 173 -12.54 0.56 -10.90
C VAL A 173 -14.07 0.74 -10.87
N GLU A 174 -14.83 -0.30 -11.19
CA GLU A 174 -16.31 -0.25 -11.12
C GLU A 174 -16.81 -0.09 -9.69
N GLU A 175 -16.16 -0.74 -8.72
CA GLU A 175 -16.50 -0.64 -7.30
C GLU A 175 -16.15 0.75 -6.75
N VAL A 176 -15.02 1.33 -7.14
CA VAL A 176 -14.65 2.72 -6.82
C VAL A 176 -15.72 3.70 -7.33
N ILE A 177 -16.21 3.51 -8.57
CA ILE A 177 -17.28 4.35 -9.12
C ILE A 177 -18.56 4.23 -8.28
N LYS A 178 -19.00 3.00 -7.97
CA LYS A 178 -20.21 2.77 -7.16
C LYS A 178 -20.08 3.36 -5.75
N VAL A 179 -18.92 3.23 -5.12
CA VAL A 179 -18.64 3.88 -3.82
C VAL A 179 -18.70 5.40 -3.99
N GLY A 180 -18.11 5.95 -5.05
CA GLY A 180 -18.16 7.39 -5.34
C GLY A 180 -19.56 7.94 -5.59
N GLU A 181 -20.47 7.15 -6.17
CA GLU A 181 -21.89 7.50 -6.29
C GLU A 181 -22.55 7.66 -4.93
N VAL A 182 -22.29 6.72 -4.00
CA VAL A 182 -22.83 6.73 -2.63
C VAL A 182 -22.27 7.89 -1.81
N VAL A 183 -20.95 8.11 -1.88
CA VAL A 183 -20.26 9.23 -1.21
C VAL A 183 -20.68 10.58 -1.81
N GLY A 184 -21.17 10.58 -3.06
CA GLY A 184 -21.68 11.77 -3.73
C GLY A 184 -20.61 12.60 -4.43
N VAL A 185 -19.54 11.96 -4.92
CA VAL A 185 -18.52 12.60 -5.76
C VAL A 185 -19.20 13.22 -7.00
N PRO A 186 -18.86 14.45 -7.42
CA PRO A 186 -19.49 15.07 -8.57
C PRO A 186 -19.38 14.20 -9.84
N PRO A 187 -20.48 13.94 -10.58
CA PRO A 187 -20.46 13.05 -11.74
C PRO A 187 -19.41 13.42 -12.81
N LYS A 188 -19.14 14.72 -12.97
CA LYS A 188 -18.11 15.25 -13.89
C LYS A 188 -16.71 14.73 -13.56
N VAL A 189 -16.41 14.51 -12.28
CA VAL A 189 -15.14 13.98 -11.77
C VAL A 189 -15.17 12.45 -11.78
N LEU A 190 -16.27 11.85 -11.32
CA LEU A 190 -16.41 10.42 -11.10
C LEU A 190 -16.36 9.58 -12.39
N TYR A 191 -17.03 10.03 -13.45
CA TYR A 191 -17.08 9.33 -14.73
C TYR A 191 -16.13 9.92 -15.77
N ARG A 192 -15.18 10.75 -15.33
CA ARG A 192 -14.14 11.26 -16.22
C ARG A 192 -13.34 10.07 -16.75
N THR A 193 -13.18 10.00 -18.07
CA THR A 193 -12.28 9.03 -18.69
C THR A 193 -10.87 9.24 -18.13
N PRO A 194 -10.25 8.21 -17.53
CA PRO A 194 -8.85 8.29 -17.10
C PRO A 194 -8.00 8.67 -18.31
N ASP A 195 -7.37 9.83 -18.24
CA ASP A 195 -6.37 10.27 -19.20
C ASP A 195 -5.14 10.68 -18.40
N ASP A 196 -3.98 10.33 -18.92
CA ASP A 196 -2.69 10.56 -18.27
C ASP A 196 -2.25 12.03 -18.22
N GLY A 197 -3.08 12.95 -18.74
CA GLY A 197 -2.76 14.37 -18.90
C GLY A 197 -1.63 14.66 -19.90
N LEU A 198 -1.02 13.64 -20.53
CA LEU A 198 0.28 13.72 -21.19
C LEU A 198 0.26 13.21 -22.65
N SER A 199 -0.39 12.08 -22.93
CA SER A 199 -0.39 11.42 -24.25
C SER A 199 -1.75 11.45 -24.96
N GLY A 200 -2.83 11.78 -24.25
CA GLY A 200 -4.19 11.80 -24.81
C GLY A 200 -4.80 10.41 -25.04
N LYS A 201 -4.13 9.36 -24.56
CA LYS A 201 -4.65 7.99 -24.48
C LYS A 201 -5.10 7.67 -23.07
N SER A 202 -6.11 6.81 -22.95
CA SER A 202 -6.49 6.21 -21.69
C SER A 202 -5.43 5.23 -21.17
N ASP A 203 -5.50 4.93 -19.88
CA ASP A 203 -4.58 3.99 -19.24
C ASP A 203 -4.70 2.59 -19.85
N GLU A 204 -5.92 2.14 -20.13
CA GLU A 204 -6.20 0.84 -20.78
C GLU A 204 -5.59 0.77 -22.20
N GLU A 205 -5.69 1.85 -22.99
CA GLU A 205 -5.07 1.92 -24.34
C GLU A 205 -3.55 1.86 -24.29
N LYS A 206 -2.93 2.42 -23.25
CA LYS A 206 -1.47 2.35 -23.08
C LYS A 206 -1.01 0.98 -22.63
N MET A 207 -1.73 0.37 -21.71
CA MET A 207 -1.39 -0.95 -21.18
C MET A 207 -1.77 -2.06 -22.16
N GLY A 208 -2.72 -1.80 -23.06
CA GLY A 208 -3.25 -2.78 -24.01
C GLY A 208 -4.08 -3.87 -23.34
N VAL A 209 -4.62 -3.59 -22.15
CA VAL A 209 -5.43 -4.50 -21.32
C VAL A 209 -6.50 -3.68 -20.60
N THR A 210 -7.63 -4.31 -20.27
CA THR A 210 -8.72 -3.64 -19.56
C THR A 210 -8.63 -3.83 -18.04
N TYR A 211 -9.14 -2.86 -17.30
CA TYR A 211 -9.35 -2.96 -15.86
C TYR A 211 -10.35 -4.05 -15.51
N ALA A 212 -11.36 -4.29 -16.35
CA ALA A 212 -12.33 -5.34 -16.17
C ALA A 212 -11.70 -6.74 -16.22
N ASP A 213 -10.83 -7.01 -17.19
CA ASP A 213 -10.12 -8.29 -17.30
C ASP A 213 -9.11 -8.47 -16.17
N THR A 214 -8.42 -7.39 -15.79
CA THR A 214 -7.53 -7.39 -14.62
C THR A 214 -8.31 -7.77 -13.35
N ALA A 215 -9.47 -7.14 -13.13
CA ALA A 215 -10.34 -7.47 -12.01
C ALA A 215 -10.81 -8.93 -12.03
N ARG A 216 -11.19 -9.47 -13.20
CA ARG A 216 -11.58 -10.88 -13.35
C ARG A 216 -10.45 -11.82 -12.94
N ILE A 217 -9.22 -11.56 -13.39
CA ILE A 217 -8.05 -12.36 -13.02
C ILE A 217 -7.85 -12.36 -11.49
N ILE A 218 -7.86 -11.16 -10.88
CA ILE A 218 -7.65 -11.03 -9.43
C ILE A 218 -8.73 -11.75 -8.63
N ARG A 219 -9.98 -11.73 -9.12
CA ARG A 219 -11.13 -12.39 -8.48
C ARG A 219 -11.28 -13.88 -8.86
N GLY A 220 -10.38 -14.44 -9.68
CA GLY A 220 -10.48 -15.83 -10.14
C GLY A 220 -11.69 -16.11 -11.04
N LEU A 221 -12.21 -15.09 -11.72
CA LEU A 221 -13.38 -15.21 -12.58
C LEU A 221 -12.99 -15.62 -14.01
N PRO A 222 -13.80 -16.45 -14.69
CA PRO A 222 -13.56 -16.84 -16.08
C PRO A 222 -13.87 -15.68 -17.05
N GLY A 223 -13.51 -15.87 -18.32
CA GLY A 223 -13.89 -14.96 -19.41
C GLY A 223 -12.78 -14.01 -19.88
N VAL A 224 -11.55 -14.18 -19.40
CA VAL A 224 -10.38 -13.47 -19.91
C VAL A 224 -9.69 -14.33 -20.98
N SER A 225 -9.35 -13.71 -22.11
CA SER A 225 -8.64 -14.41 -23.20
C SER A 225 -7.24 -14.84 -22.74
N GLU A 226 -6.70 -15.92 -23.32
CA GLU A 226 -5.34 -16.36 -23.01
C GLU A 226 -4.30 -15.28 -23.36
N GLU A 227 -4.54 -14.52 -24.44
CA GLU A 227 -3.69 -13.40 -24.85
C GLU A 227 -3.65 -12.30 -23.78
N ASP A 228 -4.81 -11.85 -23.29
CA ASP A 228 -4.89 -10.77 -22.32
C ASP A 228 -4.41 -11.21 -20.93
N TYR A 229 -4.69 -12.47 -20.55
CA TYR A 229 -4.13 -13.07 -19.35
C TYR A 229 -2.59 -13.01 -19.37
N ASN A 230 -1.98 -13.43 -20.47
CA ASN A 230 -0.52 -13.41 -20.61
C ASN A 230 0.05 -11.98 -20.57
N LYS A 231 -0.63 -11.00 -21.19
CA LYS A 231 -0.23 -9.58 -21.12
C LYS A 231 -0.31 -9.05 -19.69
N ILE A 232 -1.43 -9.26 -19.00
CA ILE A 232 -1.66 -8.80 -17.63
C ILE A 232 -0.62 -9.41 -16.68
N MET A 233 -0.40 -10.72 -16.77
CA MET A 233 0.60 -11.39 -15.93
C MET A 233 2.03 -10.96 -16.24
N LYS A 234 2.34 -10.62 -17.50
CA LYS A 234 3.64 -10.04 -17.86
C LYS A 234 3.84 -8.66 -17.23
N LEU A 235 2.82 -7.80 -17.27
CA LEU A 235 2.86 -6.48 -16.60
C LEU A 235 3.06 -6.64 -15.09
N HIS A 236 2.24 -7.45 -14.43
CA HIS A 236 2.32 -7.74 -12.99
C HIS A 236 3.70 -8.28 -12.58
N ARG A 237 4.22 -9.28 -13.30
CA ARG A 237 5.54 -9.85 -13.00
C ARG A 237 6.67 -8.84 -13.19
N GLY A 238 6.57 -8.02 -14.23
CA GLY A 238 7.54 -6.95 -14.52
C GLY A 238 7.55 -5.84 -13.48
N SER A 239 6.43 -5.62 -12.78
CA SER A 239 6.29 -4.57 -11.77
C SER A 239 6.50 -5.04 -10.33
N ARG A 240 6.81 -6.33 -10.09
CA ARG A 240 7.02 -6.89 -8.72
C ARG A 240 7.96 -6.07 -7.84
N HIS A 241 9.01 -5.50 -8.43
CA HIS A 241 9.96 -4.66 -7.72
C HIS A 241 9.35 -3.36 -7.16
N LYS A 242 8.13 -2.99 -7.57
CA LYS A 242 7.41 -1.82 -7.09
C LYS A 242 6.58 -2.10 -5.83
N PHE A 243 6.19 -3.35 -5.57
CA PHE A 243 5.31 -3.72 -4.46
C PHE A 243 6.05 -4.03 -3.15
N ALA A 244 7.36 -4.28 -3.25
CA ALA A 244 8.19 -4.55 -2.09
C ALA A 244 8.97 -3.30 -1.67
N MET A 245 9.11 -3.15 -0.35
CA MET A 245 10.14 -2.28 0.23
C MET A 245 11.52 -2.64 -0.35
N PRO A 246 12.47 -1.67 -0.43
CA PRO A 246 13.84 -1.96 -0.87
C PRO A 246 14.36 -3.20 -0.18
N HIS A 247 14.80 -4.18 -0.97
CA HIS A 247 15.24 -5.47 -0.48
C HIS A 247 16.56 -5.29 0.28
N PRO A 248 16.60 -5.38 1.62
CA PRO A 248 17.86 -5.33 2.33
C PRO A 248 18.65 -6.60 2.00
N GLN A 249 19.96 -6.51 1.79
CA GLN A 249 20.79 -7.71 1.60
C GLN A 249 21.01 -8.49 2.92
N ARG A 250 20.93 -7.79 4.06
CA ARG A 250 21.00 -8.33 5.43
C ARG A 250 20.28 -7.37 6.36
N ILE A 251 19.49 -7.88 7.32
CA ILE A 251 19.10 -7.14 8.52
C ILE A 251 19.46 -7.99 9.74
N THR A 252 20.10 -7.36 10.71
CA THR A 252 20.36 -7.93 12.03
C THR A 252 19.51 -7.16 13.02
N VAL A 253 18.72 -7.86 13.83
CA VAL A 253 17.98 -7.24 14.94
C VAL A 253 18.48 -7.81 16.24
N GLU A 254 19.04 -6.92 17.05
CA GLU A 254 19.36 -7.17 18.45
C GLU A 254 18.19 -6.69 19.31
N THR A 255 17.74 -7.54 20.23
CA THR A 255 16.81 -7.15 21.29
C THR A 255 17.58 -7.03 22.60
N TYR A 256 17.42 -5.90 23.29
CA TYR A 256 17.95 -5.71 24.65
C TYR A 256 16.82 -5.92 25.66
N PRO A 257 17.00 -6.80 26.67
CA PRO A 257 16.06 -6.85 27.78
C PRO A 257 16.25 -5.64 28.72
N GLN A 258 15.18 -4.89 28.98
CA GLN A 258 15.09 -4.02 30.16
C GLN A 258 13.81 -4.32 30.96
N GLU A 259 13.89 -4.02 32.26
CA GLU A 259 12.99 -4.46 33.34
C GLU A 259 11.57 -3.89 33.31
N ASN A 260 11.23 -3.01 32.36
CA ASN A 260 9.92 -2.39 32.28
C ASN A 260 9.18 -2.88 31.04
N ASN A 261 8.11 -3.65 31.28
CA ASN A 261 7.26 -4.44 30.40
C ASN A 261 6.60 -3.72 29.17
N GLU A 262 7.25 -2.77 28.53
CA GLU A 262 6.80 -2.18 27.26
C GLU A 262 7.66 -2.66 26.08
N PRO A 263 7.09 -3.36 25.08
CA PRO A 263 7.84 -3.72 23.88
C PRO A 263 8.06 -2.48 23.01
N GLN A 264 9.32 -2.05 22.89
CA GLN A 264 9.74 -1.20 21.76
C GLN A 264 10.17 -2.08 20.58
N TRP A 265 9.52 -1.90 19.44
CA TRP A 265 9.86 -2.59 18.19
C TRP A 265 11.01 -1.85 17.49
N LEU A 266 12.14 -2.52 17.27
CA LEU A 266 13.12 -2.15 16.24
C LEU A 266 12.98 -3.13 15.07
N PHE A 267 12.85 -2.60 13.85
CA PHE A 267 12.47 -3.35 12.63
C PHE A 267 13.47 -4.44 12.22
N ALA A 268 12.98 -5.66 12.00
CA ALA A 268 13.66 -6.75 11.29
C ALA A 268 13.02 -6.96 9.91
N LEU A 269 13.79 -6.90 8.82
CA LEU A 269 13.34 -7.35 7.50
C LEU A 269 14.33 -8.42 7.01
N GLU A 270 13.92 -9.68 6.92
CA GLU A 270 14.74 -10.70 6.26
C GLU A 270 14.31 -10.93 4.82
N PRO A 271 15.29 -10.98 3.91
CA PRO A 271 15.14 -11.80 2.71
C PRO A 271 16.34 -12.74 2.45
N GLU A 272 16.03 -13.74 1.63
CA GLU A 272 16.71 -15.03 1.42
C GLU A 272 18.24 -15.04 1.25
N ASN A 273 18.90 -16.04 1.85
CA ASN A 273 20.06 -16.74 1.29
C ASN A 273 20.10 -18.20 1.82
N PRO A 274 20.85 -19.15 1.21
CA PRO A 274 20.36 -20.44 0.76
C PRO A 274 20.98 -21.52 1.64
N LEU A 275 20.31 -21.88 2.73
CA LEU A 275 20.54 -23.21 3.27
C LEU A 275 19.60 -24.13 2.51
N GLU A 276 20.13 -24.70 1.41
CA GLU A 276 19.77 -26.04 0.94
C GLU A 276 20.07 -27.05 2.07
N GLY A 277 19.32 -26.94 3.16
CA GLY A 277 19.45 -27.79 4.32
C GLY A 277 18.08 -28.39 4.61
N GLU A 278 18.03 -29.72 4.65
CA GLU A 278 16.90 -30.56 5.08
C GLU A 278 16.61 -30.39 6.58
N GLY A 279 16.63 -29.16 7.09
CA GLY A 279 16.40 -28.84 8.50
C GLY A 279 14.91 -28.67 8.79
N GLU A 280 14.47 -29.18 9.94
CA GLU A 280 13.21 -28.76 10.51
C GLU A 280 13.31 -27.31 10.99
N PHE A 281 12.21 -26.56 10.89
CA PHE A 281 12.11 -25.19 11.39
C PHE A 281 11.01 -25.17 12.44
N ASP A 282 11.24 -24.49 13.56
CA ASP A 282 10.22 -24.30 14.59
C ASP A 282 9.31 -23.13 14.16
N TRP A 283 8.09 -23.45 13.74
CA TRP A 283 7.09 -22.47 13.33
C TRP A 283 6.21 -22.12 14.52
N ARG A 284 6.20 -20.85 14.91
CA ARG A 284 5.41 -20.32 16.02
C ARG A 284 4.23 -19.50 15.54
N PHE A 285 3.08 -19.70 16.16
CA PHE A 285 1.84 -18.99 15.91
C PHE A 285 1.48 -18.21 17.17
N HIS A 286 1.10 -16.94 17.04
CA HIS A 286 0.73 -16.10 18.18
C HIS A 286 -0.63 -15.45 17.97
N LYS A 287 -1.46 -15.44 19.01
CA LYS A 287 -2.74 -14.70 19.06
C LYS A 287 -3.15 -14.46 20.51
N ASP A 288 -3.56 -13.22 20.82
CA ASP A 288 -4.10 -12.84 22.13
C ASP A 288 -3.25 -13.30 23.34
N GLY A 289 -1.93 -13.15 23.23
CA GLY A 289 -0.96 -13.52 24.28
C GLY A 289 -0.67 -15.02 24.39
N ARG A 290 -1.31 -15.87 23.59
CA ARG A 290 -1.02 -17.31 23.49
C ARG A 290 -0.05 -17.58 22.35
N HIS A 291 0.79 -18.61 22.52
CA HIS A 291 1.71 -19.06 21.50
C HIS A 291 1.64 -20.58 21.33
N TRP A 292 1.80 -21.04 20.09
CA TRP A 292 1.87 -22.45 19.72
C TRP A 292 3.08 -22.66 18.83
N SER A 293 3.82 -23.76 18.98
CA SER A 293 4.98 -24.03 18.13
C SER A 293 4.99 -25.45 17.58
N LYS A 294 5.51 -25.62 16.36
CA LYS A 294 5.72 -26.95 15.77
C LYS A 294 6.84 -26.95 14.75
N ALA A 295 7.68 -27.97 14.84
CA ALA A 295 8.75 -28.23 13.90
C ALA A 295 8.19 -28.75 12.56
N TYR A 296 8.48 -28.05 11.46
CA TYR A 296 8.21 -28.51 10.08
C TYR A 296 9.39 -28.16 9.18
N THR A 297 9.73 -29.04 8.23
CA THR A 297 10.54 -28.66 7.06
C THR A 297 9.78 -27.64 6.20
N ARG A 298 10.49 -26.93 5.32
CA ARG A 298 9.88 -25.91 4.44
C ARG A 298 8.81 -26.53 3.53
N GLU A 299 9.10 -27.70 2.97
CA GLU A 299 8.23 -28.44 2.07
C GLU A 299 6.98 -28.92 2.81
N ARG A 300 7.15 -29.52 3.99
CA ARG A 300 6.03 -30.03 4.80
C ARG A 300 5.15 -28.92 5.34
N PHE A 301 5.73 -27.75 5.63
CA PHE A 301 4.95 -26.56 5.99
C PHE A 301 4.12 -26.07 4.79
N ALA A 302 4.72 -25.98 3.60
CA ALA A 302 4.02 -25.55 2.38
C ALA A 302 2.92 -26.51 1.92
N GLU A 303 3.11 -27.83 2.12
CA GLU A 303 2.07 -28.84 1.87
C GLU A 303 0.88 -28.70 2.83
N LYS A 304 1.16 -28.37 4.09
CA LYS A 304 0.15 -28.33 5.15
C LYS A 304 -0.59 -26.99 5.23
N TYR A 305 0.11 -25.90 4.95
CA TYR A 305 -0.39 -24.54 4.99
C TYR A 305 -0.29 -23.92 3.60
N SER A 306 -1.36 -24.03 2.82
CA SER A 306 -1.47 -23.32 1.54
C SER A 306 -1.39 -21.81 1.77
N LEU A 307 -1.00 -21.06 0.73
CA LEU A 307 -0.94 -19.60 0.79
C LEU A 307 -2.29 -18.99 1.23
N GLU A 308 -3.41 -19.56 0.77
CA GLU A 308 -4.76 -19.16 1.19
C GLU A 308 -4.99 -19.35 2.70
N LYS A 309 -4.55 -20.49 3.27
CA LYS A 309 -4.65 -20.74 4.72
C LYS A 309 -3.79 -19.78 5.53
N ILE A 310 -2.58 -19.47 5.06
CA ILE A 310 -1.69 -18.49 5.72
C ILE A 310 -2.35 -17.11 5.72
N ILE A 311 -2.93 -16.68 4.60
CA ILE A 311 -3.65 -15.41 4.49
C ILE A 311 -4.87 -15.39 5.43
N MET A 312 -5.62 -16.48 5.52
CA MET A 312 -6.74 -16.59 6.47
C MET A 312 -6.29 -16.45 7.93
N LEU A 313 -5.18 -17.11 8.31
CA LEU A 313 -4.61 -17.00 9.66
C LEU A 313 -4.20 -15.56 9.98
N LEU A 314 -3.48 -14.90 9.07
CA LEU A 314 -3.06 -13.51 9.22
C LEU A 314 -4.26 -12.55 9.38
N ASN A 315 -5.31 -12.74 8.57
CA ASN A 315 -6.54 -11.95 8.66
C ASN A 315 -7.32 -12.19 9.95
N SER A 316 -7.11 -13.34 10.62
CA SER A 316 -7.72 -13.66 11.91
C SER A 316 -6.93 -13.13 13.13
N GLY A 317 -5.88 -12.34 12.90
CA GLY A 317 -5.02 -11.75 13.93
C GLY A 317 -3.91 -12.68 14.41
N ILE A 318 -3.63 -13.78 13.71
CA ILE A 318 -2.53 -14.70 14.04
C ILE A 318 -1.26 -14.21 13.38
N THR A 319 -0.17 -14.10 14.14
CA THR A 319 1.17 -13.88 13.56
C THR A 319 1.93 -15.21 13.49
N VAL A 320 2.66 -15.42 12.40
CA VAL A 320 3.46 -16.62 12.17
C VAL A 320 4.94 -16.24 12.15
N GLN A 321 5.74 -16.91 12.97
CA GLN A 321 7.19 -16.70 13.09
C GLN A 321 7.93 -18.00 12.81
N LYS A 322 9.11 -17.90 12.21
CA LYS A 322 9.96 -19.05 11.84
C LYS A 322 11.26 -18.98 12.61
N TYR A 323 11.63 -20.06 13.32
CA TYR A 323 12.88 -20.18 14.07
C TYR A 323 13.72 -21.33 13.51
N TYR A 324 15.04 -21.15 13.45
CA TYR A 324 15.98 -22.22 13.10
C TYR A 324 16.22 -23.12 14.31
N THR A 325 15.97 -24.42 14.17
CA THR A 325 16.43 -25.41 15.16
C THR A 325 17.88 -25.76 14.81
N ALA A 326 18.84 -24.95 15.26
CA ALA A 326 20.24 -25.35 15.20
C ALA A 326 20.56 -26.23 16.42
N ASP A 327 21.01 -27.46 16.17
CA ASP A 327 21.63 -28.30 17.20
C ASP A 327 22.76 -27.51 17.90
N TYR A 328 22.77 -27.59 19.23
CA TYR A 328 23.74 -26.94 20.10
C TYR A 328 25.18 -27.41 19.80
N GLN A 329 25.91 -26.73 18.91
CA GLN A 329 27.37 -26.79 18.84
C GLN A 329 27.97 -25.58 18.08
N THR A 330 28.28 -24.55 18.87
CA THR A 330 29.33 -23.53 18.73
C THR A 330 29.99 -23.28 17.35
N TYR A 331 29.82 -22.06 16.81
CA TYR A 331 30.88 -21.24 16.19
C TYR A 331 30.56 -19.73 16.40
N PRO A 332 31.57 -18.84 16.42
CA PRO A 332 31.51 -17.54 17.10
C PRO A 332 30.84 -16.45 16.26
N ASP A 333 30.32 -15.45 16.98
CA ASP A 333 29.70 -14.17 16.57
C ASP A 333 28.18 -14.05 16.67
N ILE A 334 27.50 -14.93 17.42
CA ILE A 334 26.20 -14.60 18.02
C ILE A 334 26.21 -15.00 19.49
N THR A 335 26.22 -14.02 20.39
CA THR A 335 25.96 -14.23 21.82
C THR A 335 24.48 -14.00 22.07
N LEU A 336 23.69 -15.06 22.21
CA LEU A 336 22.30 -14.99 22.68
C LEU A 336 22.25 -15.48 24.13
N PHE A 337 21.76 -14.63 25.04
CA PHE A 337 21.30 -15.03 26.37
C PHE A 337 19.82 -14.71 26.48
N VAL A 338 18.95 -15.68 26.79
CA VAL A 338 17.66 -15.40 27.46
C VAL A 338 17.28 -16.54 28.42
N LYS A 339 17.35 -16.17 29.71
CA LYS A 339 16.46 -16.44 30.87
C LYS A 339 15.59 -17.71 30.94
N GLU A 340 15.81 -18.44 32.02
CA GLU A 340 15.01 -19.57 32.52
C GLU A 340 13.58 -19.17 32.97
N ASN A 341 12.67 -20.14 32.86
CA ASN A 341 11.30 -20.25 33.42
C ASN A 341 10.14 -19.63 32.63
N CYS A 342 9.66 -20.37 31.63
CA CYS A 342 8.24 -20.40 31.25
C CYS A 342 7.84 -21.88 31.16
N GLU A 343 6.79 -22.30 31.87
CA GLU A 343 6.22 -23.64 31.76
C GLU A 343 5.57 -23.80 30.38
N TYR A 344 5.95 -24.85 29.66
CA TYR A 344 5.38 -25.21 28.36
C TYR A 344 4.19 -26.16 28.60
N ASP A 345 3.00 -25.78 28.15
CA ASP A 345 1.90 -26.75 28.04
C ASP A 345 2.15 -27.70 26.86
N GLU A 346 1.71 -28.96 26.98
CA GLU A 346 1.80 -29.93 25.89
C GLU A 346 1.02 -29.43 24.65
N PRO A 347 1.57 -29.63 23.44
CA PRO A 347 0.93 -29.16 22.22
C PRO A 347 -0.40 -29.87 21.96
N LEU A 348 -1.46 -29.09 21.78
CA LEU A 348 -2.77 -29.58 21.32
C LEU A 348 -2.64 -30.33 19.97
N ALA A 349 -3.47 -31.35 19.79
CA ALA A 349 -3.58 -32.05 18.52
C ALA A 349 -4.07 -31.08 17.43
N LEU A 350 -3.67 -31.32 16.18
CA LEU A 350 -3.94 -30.37 15.08
C LEU A 350 -5.44 -30.22 14.80
N ASP A 351 -6.15 -31.31 15.03
CA ASP A 351 -7.59 -31.50 15.01
C ASP A 351 -8.29 -30.66 16.09
N GLU A 352 -7.68 -30.48 17.26
CA GLU A 352 -8.19 -29.58 18.31
C GLU A 352 -7.99 -28.11 17.95
N VAL A 353 -6.90 -27.80 17.23
CA VAL A 353 -6.65 -26.45 16.68
C VAL A 353 -7.68 -26.14 15.57
N GLU A 354 -7.97 -27.08 14.68
CA GLU A 354 -8.98 -26.90 13.62
C GLU A 354 -10.40 -26.74 14.19
N GLU A 355 -10.77 -27.52 15.21
CA GLU A 355 -12.10 -27.47 15.85
C GLU A 355 -12.32 -26.20 16.69
N MET A 356 -11.25 -25.61 17.24
CA MET A 356 -11.31 -24.33 17.98
C MET A 356 -11.55 -23.10 17.08
N PHE A 357 -11.35 -23.21 15.76
CA PHE A 357 -11.38 -22.06 14.85
C PHE A 357 -12.48 -22.11 13.78
N GLY A 358 -13.30 -23.17 13.73
CA GLY A 358 -14.55 -23.24 12.95
C GLY A 358 -14.36 -23.65 11.50
#